data_AF-A0A1H9RRK2-F1
#
_entry.id   AF-A0A1H9RRK2-F1
#
_cell.length_a   1.000
_cell.length_b   1.000
_cell.length_c   1.000
_cell.angle_alpha   90.00
_cell.angle_beta   90.00
_cell.angle_gamma   90.00
#
_symmetry.space_group_name_H-M   'P 1'
#
loop_
_entity.id
_entity.type
_entity.pdbx_description
1 polymer ?
#
loop_
_entity_poly.entity_id
_entity_poly.type
_entity_poly.pdbx_seq_one_letter_code
_entity_poly.pdbx_strand_id
1 'polypeptide(L)'
;MNKRKKRMRERIKEGRTSFIVKEGLYQFGIKLWLLYMLVSLIISYQFDFSVMLSTSELIRSTIYLLVFLAIGAYWGFIWFQVHTSEQKREEELKKEKPGKKKRNSN
;
A
#
# COMPACT_ATOMS: atom_id res chain seq x y z
N MET A 1 25.80 22.17 -6.00
CA MET A 1 24.78 21.46 -6.83
C MET A 1 24.05 20.30 -6.13
N ASN A 2 24.38 19.91 -4.89
CA ASN A 2 23.81 18.73 -4.20
C ASN A 2 22.45 18.93 -3.49
N LYS A 3 22.07 20.16 -3.11
CA LYS A 3 20.84 20.42 -2.34
C LYS A 3 19.53 20.16 -3.10
N ARG A 4 19.49 20.37 -4.43
CA ARG A 4 18.30 20.05 -5.25
C ARG A 4 18.07 18.55 -5.39
N LYS A 5 19.12 17.77 -5.65
CA LYS A 5 19.03 16.29 -5.75
C LYS A 5 18.64 15.64 -4.42
N LYS A 6 19.11 16.16 -3.28
CA LYS A 6 18.77 15.65 -1.94
C LYS A 6 17.29 15.87 -1.60
N ARG A 7 16.78 17.10 -1.79
CA ARG A 7 15.34 17.43 -1.60
C ARG A 7 14.41 16.62 -2.51
N MET A 8 14.85 16.33 -3.73
CA MET A 8 14.06 15.53 -4.67
C MET A 8 13.98 14.05 -4.22
N ARG A 9 15.07 13.47 -3.71
CA ARG A 9 15.08 12.12 -3.14
C ARG A 9 14.24 12.00 -1.86
N GLU A 10 14.25 13.03 -1.02
CA GLU A 10 13.42 13.08 0.20
C GLU A 10 11.93 13.09 -0.14
N ARG A 11 11.49 13.90 -1.10
CA ARG A 11 10.09 13.90 -1.56
C ARG A 11 9.63 12.56 -2.15
N ILE A 12 10.52 11.88 -2.90
CA ILE A 12 10.22 10.54 -3.43
C ILE A 12 10.10 9.51 -2.29
N LYS A 13 10.97 9.60 -1.27
CA LYS A 13 10.86 8.74 -0.09
C LYS A 13 9.57 9.00 0.69
N GLU A 14 9.19 10.25 0.91
CA GLU A 14 7.94 10.60 1.59
C GLU A 14 6.71 10.10 0.82
N GLY A 15 6.70 10.25 -0.51
CA GLY A 15 5.65 9.69 -1.37
C GLY A 15 5.55 8.17 -1.27
N ARG A 16 6.71 7.48 -1.23
CA ARG A 16 6.76 6.03 -1.04
C ARG A 16 6.16 5.60 0.30
N THR A 17 6.60 6.21 1.39
CA THR A 17 6.15 5.82 2.73
C THR A 17 4.66 6.11 2.89
N SER A 18 4.19 7.27 2.42
CA SER A 18 2.76 7.64 2.47
C SER A 18 1.90 6.67 1.67
N PHE A 19 2.37 6.25 0.48
CA PHE A 19 1.67 5.26 -0.34
C PHE A 19 1.61 3.89 0.31
N ILE A 20 2.73 3.39 0.85
CA ILE A 20 2.76 2.10 1.56
C ILE A 20 1.84 2.11 2.78
N VAL A 21 1.82 3.21 3.54
CA VAL A 21 0.95 3.32 4.71
C VAL A 21 -0.52 3.37 4.33
N LYS A 22 -0.91 4.20 3.34
CA LYS A 22 -2.32 4.32 2.94
C LYS A 22 -2.83 3.06 2.23
N GLU A 23 -2.11 2.61 1.21
CA GLU A 23 -2.60 1.55 0.32
C GLU A 23 -2.24 0.15 0.81
N GLY A 24 -1.07 0.00 1.43
CA GLY A 24 -0.67 -1.27 2.03
C GLY A 24 -1.27 -1.47 3.41
N LEU A 25 -0.97 -0.57 4.35
CA LEU A 25 -1.39 -0.76 5.73
C LEU A 25 -2.90 -0.54 5.92
N TYR A 26 -3.42 0.59 5.45
CA TYR A 26 -4.78 1.02 5.75
C TYR A 26 -5.82 0.32 4.86
N GLN A 27 -5.61 0.31 3.55
CA GLN A 27 -6.53 -0.31 2.61
C GLN A 27 -6.46 -1.83 2.64
N PHE A 28 -5.26 -2.43 2.75
CA PHE A 28 -5.13 -3.88 2.74
C PHE A 28 -5.11 -4.45 4.16
N GLY A 29 -4.11 -4.11 4.98
CA GLY A 29 -3.91 -4.71 6.30
C GLY A 29 -5.11 -4.55 7.24
N ILE A 30 -5.58 -3.32 7.43
CA ILE A 30 -6.70 -3.02 8.35
C ILE A 30 -8.01 -3.63 7.84
N LYS A 31 -8.33 -3.52 6.54
CA LYS A 31 -9.55 -4.11 5.99
C LYS A 31 -9.56 -5.63 6.10
N LEU A 32 -8.42 -6.28 5.83
CA LEU A 32 -8.32 -7.74 5.95
C LEU A 32 -8.48 -8.19 7.40
N TRP A 33 -7.87 -7.47 8.35
CA TRP A 33 -8.03 -7.77 9.76
C TRP A 33 -9.48 -7.57 10.24
N LEU A 34 -10.15 -6.50 9.81
CA LEU A 34 -11.59 -6.28 10.07
C LEU A 34 -12.44 -7.42 9.51
N LEU A 35 -12.17 -7.85 8.28
CA LEU A 35 -12.85 -8.98 7.67
C LEU A 35 -12.61 -10.28 8.47
N TYR A 36 -11.36 -10.53 8.89
CA TYR A 36 -11.00 -11.66 9.74
C TYR A 36 -11.76 -11.65 11.07
N MET A 37 -11.85 -10.48 11.73
CA MET A 37 -12.62 -10.32 12.96
C MET A 37 -14.09 -10.64 12.75
N LEU A 38 -14.68 -10.14 11.67
CA LEU A 38 -16.09 -10.36 11.35
C LEU A 38 -16.38 -11.83 11.03
N VAL A 39 -15.53 -12.48 10.25
CA VAL A 39 -15.63 -13.92 9.96
C VAL A 39 -15.47 -14.76 11.22
N SER A 40 -14.49 -14.42 12.07
CA SER A 40 -14.26 -15.13 13.34
C SER A 40 -15.45 -14.99 14.29
N LEU A 41 -16.05 -13.80 14.37
CA LEU A 41 -17.25 -13.53 15.16
C LEU A 41 -18.43 -14.43 14.74
N ILE A 42 -18.63 -14.59 13.43
CA ILE A 42 -19.75 -15.39 12.89
C ILE A 42 -19.50 -16.88 13.07
N ILE A 43 -18.31 -17.36 12.68
CA ILE A 43 -18.02 -18.79 12.59
C ILE A 43 -17.57 -19.36 13.93
N SER A 44 -16.58 -18.74 14.56
CA SER A 44 -15.93 -19.28 15.77
C SER A 44 -16.69 -18.93 17.04
N TYR A 45 -17.20 -17.71 17.12
CA TYR A 45 -17.87 -17.20 18.33
C TYR A 45 -19.39 -17.21 18.25
N GLN A 46 -19.99 -17.50 17.09
CA GLN A 46 -21.46 -17.55 16.91
C GLN A 46 -22.17 -16.29 17.44
N PHE A 47 -21.60 -15.09 17.18
CA PHE A 47 -22.05 -13.79 17.69
C PHE A 47 -21.89 -13.56 19.21
N ASP A 48 -21.15 -14.41 19.93
CA ASP A 48 -20.80 -14.16 21.33
C ASP A 48 -19.63 -13.18 21.45
N PHE A 49 -19.97 -11.91 21.66
CA PHE A 49 -18.99 -10.84 21.88
C PHE A 49 -18.24 -10.96 23.20
N SER A 50 -18.79 -11.64 24.21
CA SER A 50 -18.16 -11.77 25.53
C SER A 50 -16.91 -12.64 25.44
N VAL A 51 -17.00 -13.75 24.70
CA VAL A 51 -15.86 -14.65 24.46
C VAL A 51 -14.84 -13.99 23.53
N MET A 52 -15.30 -13.27 22.50
CA MET A 52 -14.41 -12.57 21.56
C MET A 52 -13.59 -11.45 22.24
N LEU A 53 -14.18 -10.76 23.23
CA LEU A 53 -13.53 -9.68 23.98
C LEU A 53 -12.79 -10.18 25.23
N SER A 54 -12.67 -11.50 25.41
CA SER A 54 -11.84 -12.07 26.47
C SER A 54 -10.37 -11.66 26.28
N THR A 55 -9.65 -11.45 27.39
CA THR A 55 -8.25 -10.99 27.36
C THR A 55 -7.35 -11.89 26.52
N SER A 56 -7.56 -13.21 26.55
CA SER A 56 -6.82 -14.17 25.72
C SER A 56 -7.06 -13.97 24.23
N GLU A 57 -8.31 -13.78 23.82
CA GLU A 57 -8.65 -13.60 22.41
C GLU A 57 -8.31 -12.20 21.90
N LEU A 58 -8.33 -11.19 22.75
CA LEU A 58 -7.81 -9.85 22.43
C LEU A 58 -6.31 -9.87 22.18
N ILE A 59 -5.52 -10.60 22.99
CA ILE A 59 -4.08 -10.77 22.75
C ILE A 59 -3.85 -11.48 21.41
N ARG A 60 -4.58 -12.57 21.16
CA ARG A 60 -4.48 -13.32 19.91
C ARG A 60 -4.87 -12.47 18.70
N SER A 61 -5.96 -11.71 18.79
CA SER A 61 -6.40 -10.77 17.76
C SER A 61 -5.38 -9.67 17.49
N THR A 62 -4.72 -9.17 18.54
CA THR A 62 -3.65 -8.17 18.44
C THR A 62 -2.42 -8.72 17.73
N ILE A 63 -2.05 -9.98 18.00
CA ILE A 63 -0.97 -10.66 17.27
C ILE A 63 -1.34 -10.78 15.79
N TYR A 64 -2.57 -11.19 15.47
CA TYR A 64 -3.03 -11.28 14.08
C TYR A 64 -3.10 -9.91 13.40
N LEU A 65 -3.48 -8.85 14.11
CA LEU A 65 -3.41 -7.48 13.60
C LEU A 65 -1.97 -7.17 13.15
N LEU A 66 -0.97 -7.42 13.99
CA LEU A 66 0.44 -7.17 13.64
C LEU A 66 0.88 -7.98 12.40
N VAL A 67 0.45 -9.23 12.29
CA VAL A 67 0.71 -10.07 11.11
C VAL A 67 0.06 -9.48 9.86
N PHE A 68 -1.21 -9.07 9.92
CA PHE A 68 -1.90 -8.44 8.78
C PHE A 68 -1.30 -7.08 8.41
N LEU A 69 -0.85 -6.30 9.38
CA LEU A 69 -0.13 -5.05 9.12
C LEU A 69 1.21 -5.31 8.43
N ALA A 70 1.95 -6.36 8.82
CA ALA A 70 3.20 -6.74 8.17
C ALA A 70 2.96 -7.20 6.72
N ILE A 71 1.93 -8.03 6.50
CA ILE A 71 1.52 -8.46 5.14
C ILE A 71 1.05 -7.25 4.32
N GLY A 72 0.25 -6.36 4.90
CA GLY A 72 -0.21 -5.14 4.24
C GLY A 72 0.94 -4.20 3.88
N ALA A 73 1.92 -4.02 4.76
CA ALA A 73 3.13 -3.25 4.47
C ALA A 73 3.92 -3.86 3.31
N TYR A 74 4.09 -5.19 3.30
CA TYR A 74 4.75 -5.91 2.22
C TYR A 74 4.00 -5.75 0.89
N TRP A 75 2.67 -5.87 0.91
CA TRP A 75 1.83 -5.64 -0.26
C TRP A 75 1.94 -4.20 -0.79
N GLY A 76 1.88 -3.21 0.09
CA GLY A 76 2.06 -1.81 -0.27
C GLY A 76 3.44 -1.54 -0.89
N PHE A 77 4.48 -2.24 -0.42
CA PHE A 77 5.83 -2.14 -1.00
C PHE A 77 5.89 -2.71 -2.42
N ILE A 78 5.30 -3.88 -2.67
CA ILE A 78 5.19 -4.48 -4.01
C ILE A 78 4.42 -3.53 -4.93
N TRP A 79 3.26 -3.05 -4.49
CA TRP A 79 2.41 -2.17 -5.29
C TRP A 79 3.12 -0.87 -5.66
N PHE A 80 3.88 -0.28 -4.73
CA PHE A 80 4.71 0.88 -5.02
C PHE A 80 5.78 0.60 -6.10
N GLN A 81 6.43 -0.57 -6.05
CA GLN A 81 7.40 -0.94 -7.09
C GLN A 81 6.75 -1.07 -8.46
N VAL A 82 5.58 -1.72 -8.53
CA VAL A 82 4.81 -1.84 -9.77
C VAL A 82 4.43 -0.46 -10.30
N HIS A 83 3.84 0.40 -9.47
CA HIS A 83 3.34 1.69 -9.93
C HIS A 83 4.46 2.66 -10.36
N THR A 84 5.61 2.61 -9.70
CA THR A 84 6.80 3.37 -10.13
C THR A 84 7.43 2.84 -11.41
N SER A 85 7.28 1.55 -11.72
CA SER A 85 7.73 0.97 -12.99
C SER A 85 6.86 1.42 -14.17
N GLU A 86 5.54 1.53 -13.97
CA GLU A 86 4.61 1.99 -15.00
C GLU A 86 4.77 3.47 -15.31
N GLN A 87 4.95 4.32 -14.29
CA GLN A 87 5.20 5.76 -14.50
C GLN A 87 6.44 6.03 -15.35
N LYS A 88 7.53 5.26 -15.14
CA LYS A 88 8.74 5.38 -15.97
C LYS A 88 8.45 5.04 -17.44
N ARG A 89 7.66 3.99 -17.67
CA ARG A 89 7.29 3.52 -19.01
C ARG A 89 6.42 4.55 -19.75
N GLU A 90 5.49 5.19 -19.05
CA GLU A 90 4.65 6.25 -19.62
C GLU A 90 5.42 7.54 -19.94
N GLU A 91 6.41 7.91 -19.12
CA GLU A 91 7.27 9.07 -19.39
C GLU A 91 8.17 8.86 -20.61
N GLU A 92 8.66 7.64 -20.84
CA GLU A 92 9.42 7.27 -22.03
C GLU A 92 8.54 7.33 -23.29
N LEU A 93 7.32 6.77 -23.23
CA LEU A 93 6.34 6.83 -24.33
C LEU A 93 5.92 8.26 -24.68
N LYS A 94 5.83 9.17 -23.70
CA LYS A 94 5.52 10.59 -23.93
C LYS A 94 6.71 11.35 -24.52
N LYS A 95 7.96 10.96 -24.23
CA LYS A 95 9.18 11.58 -24.79
C LYS A 95 9.49 11.12 -26.21
N GLU A 96 8.99 9.98 -26.67
CA GLU A 96 9.13 9.53 -28.07
C GLU A 96 8.14 10.21 -29.03
N LYS A 97 6.98 10.67 -28.56
CA LYS A 97 5.94 11.27 -29.41
C LYS A 97 6.10 12.74 -29.88
N PRO A 98 6.98 13.63 -29.35
CA PRO A 98 7.08 15.00 -29.82
C PRO A 98 7.89 15.15 -31.13
N GLY A 99 8.55 14.10 -31.62
CA GLY A 99 9.43 14.17 -32.81
C GLY A 99 8.75 14.02 -34.18
N LYS A 100 7.53 13.49 -34.28
CA LYS A 100 6.91 13.16 -35.59
C LYS A 100 5.98 14.23 -36.18
N LYS A 101 5.67 15.32 -35.46
CA LYS A 101 4.71 16.34 -35.94
C LYS A 101 5.32 17.56 -36.64
N LYS A 102 6.65 17.68 -36.71
CA LYS A 102 7.34 18.85 -37.29
C LYS A 102 7.99 18.63 -38.67
N ARG A 103 7.77 17.47 -39.32
CA ARG A 103 8.49 17.13 -40.57
C ARG A 103 7.63 17.02 -41.85
N ASN A 104 6.31 17.21 -41.76
CA ASN A 104 5.40 17.10 -42.93
C ASN A 104 4.67 18.43 -43.27
N SER A 105 5.30 19.57 -42.99
CA SER A 105 4.81 20.89 -43.41
C SER A 105 5.96 21.63 -44.07
N ASN A 106 6.40 21.14 -45.23
CA ASN A 106 7.14 21.89 -46.22
C ASN A 106 6.49 21.62 -47.57
#